data_AF-A0A7T7ZUI2-F1
#
_entry.id   AF-A0A7T7ZUI2-F1
#
_cell.length_a   1.000
_cell.length_b   1.000
_cell.length_c   1.000
_cell.angle_alpha   90.00
_cell.angle_beta   90.00
_cell.angle_gamma   90.00
#
_symmetry.space_group_name_H-M   'P 1'
#
loop_
_entity.id
_entity.type
_entity.pdbx_description
1 polymer ?
#
loop_
_entity_poly.entity_id
_entity_poly.type
_entity_poly.pdbx_seq_one_letter_code
_entity_poly.pdbx_strand_id
1 'polypeptide(L)'
;MLDFSRNLEKITKKSHNAYQKVFECQNFYEKALINDEKIKNLNDEKIQFDKANKAYEKAKILLDRAKENKKSIQINEFRKDLKEKGICPICGRIYKGEIEFLESFELDIEKIEKDYFDLELKINRSKDKISDLEKSIDFNMEKAEDIEKNLQIYKNEHKKLKKSYEKVREEYEEEIKNKKI
;
A
#
# COMPACT_ATOMS: atom_id res chain seq x y z
N MET A 1 -0.40 6.39 -62.04
CA MET A 1 -1.68 6.58 -61.31
C MET A 1 -2.10 5.35 -60.50
N LEU A 2 -2.24 4.15 -61.09
CA LEU A 2 -2.61 2.93 -60.34
C LEU A 2 -1.60 2.55 -59.22
N ASP A 3 -0.30 2.78 -59.42
CA ASP A 3 0.72 2.45 -58.42
C ASP A 3 0.72 3.38 -57.20
N PHE A 4 0.44 4.68 -57.39
CA PHE A 4 0.25 5.61 -56.27
C PHE A 4 -0.96 5.24 -55.43
N SER A 5 -2.08 4.90 -56.07
CA SER A 5 -3.29 4.45 -55.36
C SER A 5 -3.01 3.21 -54.52
N ARG A 6 -2.31 2.21 -55.07
CA ARG A 6 -1.92 0.98 -54.34
C ARG A 6 -0.95 1.27 -53.19
N ASN A 7 -0.02 2.19 -53.37
CA ASN A 7 0.93 2.57 -52.32
C ASN A 7 0.25 3.31 -51.17
N LEU A 8 -0.65 4.25 -51.47
CA LEU A 8 -1.44 4.95 -50.47
C LEU A 8 -2.32 3.97 -49.69
N GLU A 9 -3.03 3.05 -50.35
CA GLU A 9 -3.85 2.03 -49.70
C GLU A 9 -3.04 1.13 -48.75
N LYS A 10 -1.85 0.70 -49.17
CA LYS A 10 -0.93 -0.07 -48.32
C LYS A 10 -0.48 0.71 -47.08
N ILE A 11 -0.14 2.00 -47.24
CA ILE A 11 0.26 2.86 -46.12
C ILE A 11 -0.92 3.08 -45.17
N THR A 12 -2.11 3.34 -45.70
CA THR A 12 -3.33 3.52 -44.90
C THR A 12 -3.64 2.28 -44.06
N LYS A 13 -3.57 1.08 -44.66
CA LYS A 13 -3.80 -0.19 -43.92
C LYS A 13 -2.77 -0.39 -42.80
N LYS A 14 -1.49 -0.14 -43.07
CA LYS A 14 -0.43 -0.21 -42.05
C LYS A 14 -0.63 0.84 -40.94
N SER A 15 -1.03 2.06 -41.32
CA SER A 15 -1.29 3.14 -40.37
C SER A 15 -2.46 2.81 -39.46
N HIS A 16 -3.55 2.26 -40.02
CA HIS A 16 -4.70 1.82 -39.24
C HIS A 16 -4.31 0.76 -38.21
N ASN A 17 -3.56 -0.27 -38.61
CA ASN A 17 -3.08 -1.31 -37.70
C ASN A 17 -2.16 -0.74 -36.60
N ALA A 18 -1.23 0.16 -36.96
CA ALA A 18 -0.35 0.80 -35.98
C ALA A 18 -1.16 1.64 -34.97
N TYR A 19 -2.19 2.36 -35.44
CA TYR A 19 -3.07 3.13 -34.57
C TYR A 19 -3.87 2.25 -33.60
N GLN A 20 -4.43 1.13 -34.08
CA GLN A 20 -5.12 0.16 -33.21
C GLN A 20 -4.20 -0.36 -32.10
N LYS A 21 -2.96 -0.72 -32.44
CA LYS A 21 -1.97 -1.15 -31.44
C LYS A 21 -1.62 -0.04 -30.44
N VAL A 22 -1.51 1.21 -30.88
CA VAL A 22 -1.32 2.35 -29.97
C VAL A 22 -2.48 2.43 -28.98
N PHE A 23 -3.72 2.32 -29.46
CA PHE A 23 -4.91 2.38 -28.60
C PHE A 23 -4.95 1.23 -27.58
N GLU A 24 -4.68 0.00 -28.02
CA GLU A 24 -4.62 -1.18 -27.14
C GLU A 24 -3.52 -1.04 -26.09
N CYS A 25 -2.29 -0.71 -26.50
CA CYS A 25 -1.18 -0.52 -25.57
C CYS A 25 -1.41 0.64 -24.60
N GLN A 26 -2.07 1.72 -25.03
CA GLN A 26 -2.41 2.86 -24.17
C GLN A 26 -3.37 2.40 -23.05
N ASN A 27 -4.38 1.60 -23.37
CA ASN A 27 -5.31 1.06 -22.37
C ASN A 27 -4.61 0.12 -21.37
N PHE A 28 -3.68 -0.72 -21.83
CA PHE A 28 -2.88 -1.57 -20.93
C PHE A 28 -1.95 -0.75 -20.04
N TYR A 29 -1.32 0.28 -20.60
CA TYR A 29 -0.44 1.18 -19.87
C TYR A 29 -1.16 1.88 -18.71
N GLU A 30 -2.37 2.39 -18.95
CA GLU A 30 -3.18 3.05 -17.91
C GLU A 30 -3.54 2.09 -16.77
N LYS A 31 -3.89 0.84 -17.09
CA LYS A 31 -4.15 -0.19 -16.07
C LYS A 31 -2.89 -0.53 -15.28
N ALA A 32 -1.75 -0.65 -15.94
CA ALA A 32 -0.47 -0.94 -15.31
C ALA A 32 -0.03 0.18 -14.37
N LEU A 33 -0.24 1.45 -14.74
CA LEU A 33 0.04 2.59 -13.86
C LEU A 33 -0.74 2.50 -12.54
N ILE A 34 -2.03 2.20 -12.62
CA ILE A 34 -2.88 2.01 -11.43
C ILE A 34 -2.39 0.83 -10.59
N ASN A 35 -1.97 -0.27 -11.23
CA ASN A 35 -1.47 -1.45 -10.55
C ASN A 35 -0.12 -1.19 -9.85
N ASP A 36 0.80 -0.51 -10.52
CA ASP A 36 2.09 -0.10 -9.96
C ASP A 36 1.91 0.82 -8.75
N GLU A 37 0.95 1.75 -8.81
CA GLU A 37 0.58 2.61 -7.67
C GLU A 37 0.05 1.79 -6.49
N LYS A 38 -0.83 0.82 -6.73
CA LYS A 38 -1.31 -0.10 -5.68
C LYS A 38 -0.18 -0.89 -5.04
N ILE A 39 0.76 -1.41 -5.84
CA ILE A 39 1.94 -2.14 -5.34
C ILE A 39 2.79 -1.24 -4.44
N LYS A 40 3.00 0.02 -4.85
CA LYS A 40 3.71 1.00 -4.02
C LYS A 40 2.98 1.25 -2.70
N ASN A 41 1.67 1.51 -2.75
CA ASN A 41 0.84 1.72 -1.56
C ASN A 41 0.85 0.51 -0.62
N LEU A 42 0.84 -0.71 -1.16
CA LEU A 42 0.96 -1.95 -0.38
C LEU A 42 2.28 -2.00 0.39
N ASN A 43 3.40 -1.67 -0.27
CA ASN A 43 4.70 -1.67 0.37
C ASN A 43 4.79 -0.60 1.47
N ASP A 44 4.28 0.60 1.22
CA ASP A 44 4.25 1.68 2.21
C ASP A 44 3.39 1.29 3.44
N GLU A 45 2.22 0.70 3.23
CA GLU A 45 1.35 0.23 4.31
C GLU A 45 2.00 -0.91 5.11
N LYS A 46 2.71 -1.86 4.45
CA LYS A 46 3.47 -2.92 5.14
C LYS A 46 4.56 -2.35 6.04
N ILE A 47 5.29 -1.33 5.59
CA ILE A 47 6.32 -0.65 6.41
C ILE A 47 5.70 0.04 7.62
N GLN A 48 4.55 0.71 7.45
CA GLN A 48 3.85 1.37 8.55
C GLN A 48 3.27 0.36 9.54
N PHE A 49 2.73 -0.76 9.02
CA PHE A 49 2.25 -1.87 9.83
C PHE A 49 3.36 -2.43 10.71
N ASP A 50 4.54 -2.72 10.17
CA ASP A 50 5.66 -3.26 10.95
C ASP A 50 6.09 -2.32 12.08
N LYS A 51 6.10 -1.00 11.83
CA LYS A 51 6.39 0.00 12.87
C LYS A 51 5.31 0.00 13.96
N ALA A 52 4.04 -0.02 13.57
CA ALA A 52 2.91 -0.05 14.50
C ALA A 52 2.90 -1.35 15.32
N ASN A 53 3.18 -2.49 14.69
CA ASN A 53 3.24 -3.80 15.34
C ASN A 53 4.34 -3.86 16.40
N LYS A 54 5.52 -3.32 16.12
CA LYS A 54 6.59 -3.18 17.12
C LYS A 54 6.19 -2.30 18.31
N ALA A 55 5.44 -1.22 18.06
CA ALA A 55 4.94 -0.35 19.14
C ALA A 55 3.88 -1.07 19.98
N TYR A 56 2.98 -1.81 19.35
CA TYR A 56 1.96 -2.61 20.01
C TYR A 56 2.53 -3.70 20.90
N GLU A 57 3.53 -4.45 20.44
CA GLU A 57 4.18 -5.47 21.29
C GLU A 57 4.84 -4.86 22.52
N LYS A 58 5.44 -3.66 22.39
CA LYS A 58 5.96 -2.91 23.54
C LYS A 58 4.85 -2.45 24.48
N ALA A 59 3.75 -1.93 23.94
CA ALA A 59 2.60 -1.50 24.72
C ALA A 59 1.96 -2.68 25.48
N LYS A 60 1.91 -3.86 24.87
CA LYS A 60 1.43 -5.10 25.50
C LYS A 60 2.25 -5.46 26.74
N ILE A 61 3.58 -5.48 26.60
CA ILE A 61 4.50 -5.75 27.73
C ILE A 61 4.31 -4.70 28.84
N LEU A 62 4.16 -3.43 28.46
CA LEU A 62 3.93 -2.35 29.44
C LEU A 62 2.60 -2.53 30.17
N LEU A 63 1.54 -2.90 29.45
CA LEU A 63 0.21 -3.16 30.02
C LEU A 63 0.24 -4.34 30.99
N ASP A 64 0.93 -5.43 30.63
CA ASP A 64 1.07 -6.60 31.50
C ASP A 64 1.79 -6.22 32.81
N ARG A 65 2.91 -5.48 32.71
CA ARG A 65 3.64 -4.96 33.88
C ARG A 65 2.79 -4.01 34.72
N ALA A 66 2.00 -3.15 34.08
CA ALA A 66 1.11 -2.21 34.76
C ALA A 66 0.02 -2.94 35.56
N LYS A 67 -0.55 -4.01 34.99
CA LYS A 67 -1.51 -4.88 35.66
C LYS A 67 -0.90 -5.64 36.83
N GLU A 68 0.34 -6.13 36.70
CA GLU A 68 1.08 -6.76 37.80
C GLU A 68 1.36 -5.77 38.93
N ASN A 69 1.85 -4.57 38.60
CA ASN A 69 2.12 -3.52 39.57
C ASN A 69 0.84 -3.08 40.31
N LYS A 70 -0.31 -3.02 39.63
CA LYS A 70 -1.62 -2.78 40.28
C LYS A 70 -1.92 -3.81 41.37
N LYS A 71 -1.63 -5.09 41.11
CA LYS A 71 -1.81 -6.16 42.10
C LYS A 71 -0.87 -5.97 43.29
N SER A 72 0.38 -5.58 43.05
CA SER A 72 1.34 -5.28 44.12
C SER A 72 0.86 -4.15 45.02
N ILE A 73 0.32 -3.06 44.44
CA ILE A 73 -0.25 -1.94 45.20
C ILE A 73 -1.39 -2.43 46.09
N GLN A 74 -2.35 -3.19 45.53
CA GLN A 74 -3.48 -3.74 46.28
C GLN A 74 -3.05 -4.68 47.41
N ILE A 75 -2.03 -5.52 47.18
CA ILE A 75 -1.46 -6.40 48.22
C ILE A 75 -0.80 -5.57 49.31
N ASN A 76 -0.06 -4.52 48.94
CA ASN A 76 0.59 -3.62 49.89
C ASN A 76 -0.42 -2.86 50.75
N GLU A 77 -1.57 -2.46 50.21
CA GLU A 77 -2.68 -1.89 50.98
C GLU A 77 -3.20 -2.89 52.02
N PHE A 78 -3.44 -4.14 51.63
CA PHE A 78 -3.81 -5.21 52.57
C PHE A 78 -2.76 -5.44 53.67
N ARG A 79 -1.48 -5.39 53.31
CA ARG A 79 -0.36 -5.55 54.24
C ARG A 79 -0.23 -4.36 55.20
N LYS A 80 -0.54 -3.13 54.76
CA LYS A 80 -0.62 -1.96 55.64
C LYS A 80 -1.71 -2.16 56.69
N ASP A 81 -2.91 -2.55 56.26
CA ASP A 81 -4.04 -2.85 57.15
C ASP A 81 -3.69 -3.92 58.19
N LEU A 82 -3.02 -4.99 57.76
CA LEU A 82 -2.55 -6.06 58.64
C LEU A 82 -1.52 -5.57 59.66
N LYS A 83 -0.58 -4.72 59.22
CA LYS A 83 0.48 -4.14 60.07
C LYS A 83 -0.11 -3.21 61.14
N GLU A 84 -1.13 -2.44 60.80
CA GLU A 84 -1.79 -1.51 61.72
C GLU A 84 -2.69 -2.23 62.73
N LYS A 85 -3.49 -3.21 62.28
CA LYS A 85 -4.50 -3.88 63.11
C LYS A 85 -3.98 -5.11 63.85
N GLY A 86 -2.88 -5.71 63.40
CA GLY A 86 -2.32 -6.96 63.95
C GLY A 86 -3.21 -8.19 63.77
N ILE A 87 -4.29 -8.07 63.00
CA ILE A 87 -5.30 -9.12 62.77
C ILE A 87 -5.48 -9.26 61.26
N CYS A 88 -5.41 -10.49 60.75
CA CYS A 88 -5.63 -10.81 59.35
C CYS A 88 -7.03 -10.36 58.90
N PRO A 89 -7.15 -9.42 57.95
CA PRO A 89 -8.45 -8.90 57.52
C PRO A 89 -9.31 -9.93 56.76
N ILE A 90 -8.71 -11.06 56.33
CA ILE A 90 -9.42 -12.14 55.62
C ILE A 90 -9.93 -13.22 56.58
N CYS A 91 -9.11 -13.64 57.56
CA CYS A 91 -9.41 -14.81 58.40
C CYS A 91 -9.49 -14.52 59.91
N GLY A 92 -9.29 -13.26 60.34
CA GLY A 92 -9.45 -12.84 61.74
C GLY A 92 -8.36 -13.33 62.70
N ARG A 93 -7.34 -14.03 62.22
CA ARG A 93 -6.23 -14.51 63.07
C ARG A 93 -5.26 -13.39 63.40
N ILE A 94 -4.75 -13.39 64.63
CA ILE A 94 -3.68 -12.47 65.05
C ILE A 94 -2.40 -12.82 64.29
N TYR A 95 -1.79 -11.81 63.66
CA TYR A 95 -0.53 -11.95 62.94
C TYR A 95 0.62 -11.41 63.79
N LYS A 96 1.66 -12.23 63.98
CA LYS A 96 2.84 -11.91 64.82
C LYS A 96 4.17 -11.90 64.04
N GLY A 97 4.13 -12.07 62.72
CA GLY A 97 5.33 -12.08 61.87
C GLY A 97 5.74 -10.69 61.39
N GLU A 98 6.93 -10.59 60.80
CA GLU A 98 7.35 -9.40 60.06
C GLU A 98 6.63 -9.30 58.72
N ILE A 99 6.21 -8.09 58.34
CA ILE A 99 5.49 -7.82 57.10
C ILE A 99 6.45 -7.13 56.13
N GLU A 100 6.82 -7.85 55.07
CA GLU A 100 7.55 -7.29 53.93
C GLU A 100 6.58 -6.65 52.94
N PHE A 101 6.98 -5.60 52.22
CA PHE A 101 6.18 -4.99 51.16
C PHE A 101 6.70 -5.38 49.78
N LEU A 102 5.79 -5.54 48.82
CA LEU A 102 6.16 -5.74 47.42
C LEU A 102 6.67 -4.42 46.84
N GLU A 103 7.61 -4.49 45.90
CA GLU A 103 8.00 -3.32 45.13
C GLU A 103 6.81 -2.87 44.25
N SER A 104 6.47 -1.59 44.32
CA SER A 104 5.37 -1.00 43.57
C SER A 104 5.64 0.48 43.26
N PHE A 105 5.18 0.94 42.11
CA PHE A 105 5.37 2.30 41.61
C PHE A 105 4.04 2.85 41.06
N GLU A 106 3.87 4.17 41.02
CA GLU A 106 2.65 4.74 40.45
C GLU A 106 2.70 4.68 38.90
N LEU A 107 1.67 4.08 38.31
CA LEU A 107 1.47 4.03 36.86
C LEU A 107 0.05 4.49 36.53
N ASP A 108 -0.06 5.27 35.46
CA ASP A 108 -1.34 5.63 34.86
C ASP A 108 -1.84 4.48 33.97
N ILE A 109 -2.51 3.51 34.61
CA ILE A 109 -2.98 2.29 33.95
C ILE A 109 -4.05 2.59 32.90
N GLU A 110 -4.95 3.54 33.18
CA GLU A 110 -6.01 3.92 32.26
C GLU A 110 -5.44 4.48 30.95
N LYS A 111 -4.40 5.32 31.05
CA LYS A 111 -3.68 5.80 29.88
C LYS A 111 -2.99 4.67 29.13
N ILE A 112 -2.32 3.75 29.82
CA ILE A 112 -1.63 2.61 29.19
C ILE A 112 -2.64 1.69 28.47
N GLU A 113 -3.79 1.41 29.08
CA GLU A 113 -4.88 0.63 28.48
C GLU A 113 -5.42 1.30 27.22
N LYS A 114 -5.63 2.61 27.27
CA LYS A 114 -6.08 3.39 26.12
C LYS A 114 -5.06 3.38 24.98
N ASP A 115 -3.78 3.65 25.29
CA ASP A 115 -2.71 3.67 24.30
C ASP A 115 -2.55 2.29 23.62
N TYR A 116 -2.67 1.21 24.41
CA TYR A 116 -2.67 -0.16 23.88
C TYR A 116 -3.85 -0.42 22.94
N PHE A 117 -5.07 -0.04 23.34
CA PHE A 117 -6.27 -0.23 22.54
C PHE A 117 -6.23 0.57 21.23
N ASP A 118 -5.76 1.81 21.26
CA ASP A 118 -5.61 2.65 20.07
C ASP A 118 -4.61 2.02 19.07
N LEU A 119 -3.52 1.42 19.56
CA LEU A 119 -2.56 0.67 18.74
C LEU A 119 -3.17 -0.61 18.16
N GLU A 120 -3.96 -1.34 18.94
CA GLU A 120 -4.67 -2.55 18.48
C GLU A 120 -5.61 -2.23 17.32
N LEU A 121 -6.43 -1.18 17.46
CA LEU A 121 -7.32 -0.71 16.40
C LEU A 121 -6.55 -0.31 15.14
N LYS A 122 -5.42 0.39 15.30
CA LYS A 122 -4.57 0.79 14.18
C LYS A 122 -4.02 -0.41 13.42
N ILE A 123 -3.53 -1.42 14.15
CA ILE A 123 -3.01 -2.67 13.56
C ILE A 123 -4.09 -3.41 12.79
N ASN A 124 -5.29 -3.55 13.35
CA ASN A 124 -6.39 -4.24 12.69
C ASN A 124 -6.80 -3.54 11.40
N ARG A 125 -6.94 -2.21 11.42
CA ARG A 125 -7.21 -1.42 10.21
C ARG A 125 -6.12 -1.57 9.14
N SER A 126 -4.85 -1.59 9.54
CA SER A 126 -3.75 -1.80 8.58
C SER A 126 -3.75 -3.21 8.01
N LYS A 127 -4.10 -4.25 8.78
CA LYS A 127 -4.26 -5.62 8.26
C LYS A 127 -5.34 -5.69 7.19
N ASP A 128 -6.50 -5.07 7.46
CA ASP A 128 -7.61 -5.04 6.50
C ASP A 128 -7.19 -4.35 5.21
N LYS A 129 -6.57 -3.17 5.31
CA LYS A 129 -6.04 -2.44 4.13
C LYS A 129 -5.02 -3.24 3.33
N ILE A 130 -4.09 -3.90 4.00
CA ILE A 130 -3.09 -4.76 3.34
C ILE A 130 -3.80 -5.89 2.59
N SER A 131 -4.77 -6.56 3.23
CA SER A 131 -5.53 -7.64 2.60
C SER A 131 -6.31 -7.17 1.37
N ASP A 132 -6.95 -6.00 1.46
CA ASP A 132 -7.71 -5.42 0.34
C ASP A 132 -6.79 -5.05 -0.82
N LEU A 133 -5.63 -4.44 -0.53
CA LEU A 133 -4.62 -4.13 -1.54
C LEU A 133 -4.11 -5.40 -2.22
N GLU A 134 -3.73 -6.43 -1.44
CA GLU A 134 -3.24 -7.72 -1.97
C GLU A 134 -4.26 -8.41 -2.89
N LYS A 135 -5.57 -8.32 -2.58
CA LYS A 135 -6.63 -8.85 -3.45
C LYS A 135 -6.85 -8.03 -4.71
N SER A 136 -6.56 -6.74 -4.66
CA SER A 136 -6.85 -5.79 -5.76
C SER A 136 -5.71 -5.63 -6.78
N ILE A 137 -4.53 -6.15 -6.48
CA ILE A 137 -3.33 -6.11 -7.32
C ILE A 137 -3.31 -7.32 -8.24
N ASP A 138 -3.02 -7.07 -9.52
CA ASP A 138 -2.66 -8.13 -10.47
C ASP A 138 -1.15 -8.28 -10.51
N PHE A 139 -0.63 -9.30 -9.83
CA PHE A 139 0.82 -9.57 -9.78
C PHE A 139 1.41 -10.09 -11.11
N ASN A 140 0.56 -10.47 -12.07
CA ASN A 140 1.01 -10.91 -13.39
C ASN A 140 1.02 -9.76 -14.41
N MET A 141 0.54 -8.57 -14.04
CA MET A 141 0.53 -7.41 -14.91
C MET A 141 1.95 -6.94 -15.18
N GLU A 142 2.25 -6.68 -16.45
CA GLU A 142 3.51 -6.08 -16.87
C GLU A 142 3.63 -4.65 -16.29
N LYS A 143 4.84 -4.23 -15.93
CA LYS A 143 5.09 -2.90 -15.38
C LYS A 143 4.76 -1.82 -16.39
N ALA A 144 4.28 -0.67 -15.91
CA ALA A 144 3.94 0.45 -16.76
C ALA A 144 5.15 0.90 -17.61
N GLU A 145 6.35 0.91 -17.04
CA GLU A 145 7.60 1.28 -17.73
C GLU A 145 7.91 0.42 -18.97
N ASP A 146 7.58 -0.87 -18.92
CA ASP A 146 7.85 -1.79 -20.04
C ASP A 146 6.78 -1.66 -21.13
N ILE A 147 5.51 -1.48 -20.74
CA ILE A 147 4.42 -1.18 -21.68
C ILE A 147 4.64 0.18 -22.35
N GLU A 148 5.18 1.18 -21.64
CA GLU A 148 5.48 2.51 -22.18
C GLU A 148 6.47 2.46 -23.34
N LYS A 149 7.52 1.61 -23.23
CA LYS A 149 8.49 1.42 -24.31
C LYS A 149 7.79 0.92 -25.58
N ASN A 150 6.92 -0.07 -25.45
CA ASN A 150 6.14 -0.63 -26.57
C ASN A 150 5.19 0.42 -27.16
N LEU A 151 4.49 1.17 -26.31
CA LEU A 151 3.59 2.24 -26.71
C LEU A 151 4.34 3.32 -27.52
N GLN A 152 5.54 3.70 -27.10
CA GLN A 152 6.35 4.69 -27.79
C GLN A 152 6.85 4.19 -29.14
N ILE A 153 7.18 2.90 -29.27
CA ILE A 153 7.52 2.27 -30.55
C ILE A 153 6.33 2.40 -31.52
N TYR A 154 5.13 2.00 -31.12
CA TYR A 154 3.95 2.06 -32.01
C TYR A 154 3.56 3.50 -32.37
N LYS A 155 3.67 4.45 -31.43
CA LYS A 155 3.46 5.89 -31.71
C LYS A 155 4.44 6.40 -32.76
N ASN A 156 5.71 6.02 -32.65
CA ASN A 156 6.74 6.38 -33.62
C ASN A 156 6.51 5.75 -35.00
N GLU A 157 6.10 4.48 -35.06
CA GLU A 157 5.74 3.80 -36.30
C GLU A 157 4.57 4.49 -37.01
N HIS A 158 3.49 4.79 -36.28
CA HIS A 158 2.35 5.51 -36.82
C HIS A 158 2.74 6.89 -37.37
N LYS A 159 3.59 7.63 -36.64
CA LYS A 159 4.10 8.93 -37.08
C LYS A 159 4.94 8.83 -38.36
N LYS A 160 5.77 7.79 -38.50
CA LYS A 160 6.55 7.53 -39.72
C LYS A 160 5.63 7.23 -40.91
N LEU A 161 4.62 6.38 -40.71
CA LEU A 161 3.65 6.03 -41.75
C LEU A 161 2.85 7.24 -42.23
N LYS A 162 2.44 8.13 -41.32
CA LYS A 162 1.77 9.38 -41.68
C LYS A 162 2.64 10.26 -42.59
N LYS A 163 3.92 10.44 -42.25
CA LYS A 163 4.87 11.17 -43.10
C LYS A 163 5.07 10.52 -44.46
N SER A 164 5.16 9.19 -44.51
CA SER A 164 5.27 8.45 -45.78
C SER A 164 4.02 8.62 -46.64
N TYR A 165 2.83 8.63 -46.03
CA TYR A 165 1.57 8.89 -46.74
C TYR A 165 1.57 10.30 -47.36
N GLU A 166 1.91 11.32 -46.56
CA GLU A 166 1.98 12.72 -47.01
C GLU A 166 2.93 12.86 -48.21
N LYS A 167 4.12 12.28 -48.13
CA LYS A 167 5.10 12.29 -49.22
C LYS A 167 4.57 11.66 -50.51
N VAL A 168 4.00 10.44 -50.44
CA VAL A 168 3.45 9.75 -51.62
C VAL A 168 2.26 10.51 -52.22
N ARG A 169 1.48 11.20 -51.38
CA ARG A 169 0.38 12.04 -51.81
C ARG A 169 0.87 13.29 -52.55
N GLU A 170 1.88 13.97 -52.02
CA GLU A 170 2.50 15.14 -52.66
C GLU A 170 3.09 14.77 -54.03
N GLU A 171 3.85 13.67 -54.11
CA GLU A 171 4.39 13.13 -55.37
C GLU A 171 3.27 12.84 -56.40
N TYR A 172 2.16 12.28 -55.96
CA TYR A 172 1.00 12.03 -56.81
C TYR A 172 0.35 13.32 -57.32
N GLU A 173 0.20 14.34 -56.46
CA GLU A 173 -0.34 15.65 -56.83
C GLU A 173 0.57 16.38 -57.83
N GLU A 174 1.89 16.29 -57.67
CA GLU A 174 2.88 16.81 -58.63
C GLU A 174 2.81 16.10 -59.99
N GLU A 175 2.72 14.77 -60.01
CA GLU A 175 2.60 14.02 -61.27
C GLU A 175 1.31 14.35 -62.03
N ILE A 176 0.20 14.56 -61.33
CA ILE A 176 -1.05 15.02 -61.95
C ILE A 176 -0.88 16.40 -62.57
N LYS A 177 -0.24 17.34 -61.87
CA LYS A 177 0.00 18.70 -62.40
C LYS A 177 0.86 18.66 -63.65
N ASN A 178 1.93 17.86 -63.65
CA ASN A 178 2.85 17.73 -64.78
C ASN A 178 2.23 17.03 -66.00
N LYS A 179 1.20 16.20 -65.81
CA LYS A 179 0.45 15.54 -66.90
C LYS A 179 -0.70 16.38 -67.48
N LYS A 180 -1.03 17.53 -66.88
CA LYS A 180 -2.05 18.47 -67.37
C LYS A 180 -1.46 19.58 -68.27
N ILE A 181 -0.16 19.52 -68.55
CA ILE A 181 0.57 20.33 -69.56
C ILE A 181 0.69 19.47 -70.82
#